data_AF-A0A2Z6Q6W6-F1
#
_entry.id   AF-A0A2Z6Q6W6-F1
#
_cell.length_a   1.000
_cell.length_b   1.000
_cell.length_c   1.000
_cell.angle_alpha   90.00
_cell.angle_beta   90.00
_cell.angle_gamma   90.00
#
_symmetry.space_group_name_H-M   'P 1'
#
loop_
_entity.id
_entity.type
_entity.pdbx_description
1 polymer ?
#
loop_
_entity_poly.entity_id
_entity_poly.type
_entity_poly.pdbx_seq_one_letter_code
_entity_poly.pdbx_strand_id
1 'polypeptide(L)'
;MTESKNQLVFAGNLDLDPNALWIISKLDNHQGYLKSNDIINLIIDNLNGRYYDPDRFLCSHDIHFTIGKDAFQEVVCHNKTTRINDEWYIELIKNV
;
A
#
# COMPACT_ATOMS: atom_id res chain seq x y z
N MET A 1 14.39 -4.92 11.50
CA MET A 1 14.47 -6.13 10.66
C MET A 1 13.03 -6.57 10.49
N THR A 2 12.51 -6.61 9.26
CA THR A 2 11.16 -7.13 9.04
C THR A 2 11.21 -8.65 9.07
N GLU A 3 10.15 -9.29 9.54
CA GLU A 3 10.10 -10.75 9.63
C GLU A 3 9.64 -11.39 8.30
N SER A 4 8.96 -10.63 7.44
CA SER A 4 8.46 -11.15 6.17
C SER A 4 9.50 -11.10 5.04
N LYS A 5 9.37 -12.03 4.09
CA LYS A 5 10.12 -12.03 2.81
C LYS A 5 9.42 -11.23 1.70
N ASN A 6 8.49 -10.34 2.07
CA ASN A 6 7.77 -9.50 1.12
C ASN A 6 8.59 -8.24 0.78
N GLN A 7 8.12 -7.45 -0.19
CA GLN A 7 8.80 -6.21 -0.52
C GLN A 7 8.59 -5.18 0.60
N LEU A 8 9.70 -4.57 1.02
CA LEU A 8 9.71 -3.48 1.99
C LEU A 8 9.04 -2.23 1.42
N VAL A 9 8.26 -1.56 2.26
CA VAL A 9 7.70 -0.23 1.99
C VAL A 9 8.24 0.74 3.05
N PHE A 10 8.65 1.93 2.63
CA PHE A 10 9.17 2.97 3.51
C PHE A 10 8.90 4.35 2.91
N ALA A 11 8.88 5.38 3.76
CA ALA A 11 8.82 6.77 3.31
C ALA A 11 10.22 7.21 2.83
N GLY A 12 10.30 7.66 1.59
CA GLY A 12 11.54 8.15 0.96
C GLY A 12 11.85 9.62 1.26
N ASN A 13 12.90 10.15 0.62
CA ASN A 13 13.22 11.58 0.63
C ASN A 13 12.22 12.37 -0.24
N LEU A 14 12.28 13.72 -0.17
CA LEU A 14 11.41 14.63 -0.92
C LEU A 14 11.67 14.65 -2.44
N ASP A 15 12.75 14.02 -2.90
CA ASP A 15 13.08 13.94 -4.32
C ASP A 15 12.05 13.08 -5.07
N LEU A 16 11.75 13.45 -6.33
CA LEU A 16 10.82 12.68 -7.16
C LEU A 16 11.42 11.31 -7.51
N ASP A 17 10.98 10.27 -6.81
CA ASP A 17 11.29 8.87 -7.11
C ASP A 17 10.07 8.25 -7.81
N PRO A 18 10.21 7.70 -9.04
CA PRO A 18 9.14 6.96 -9.70
C PRO A 18 8.57 5.80 -8.86
N ASN A 19 9.36 5.21 -7.96
CA ASN A 19 8.91 4.17 -7.04
C ASN A 19 8.02 4.70 -5.89
N ALA A 20 7.87 6.02 -5.76
CA ALA A 20 6.94 6.65 -4.84
C ALA A 20 5.56 6.94 -5.47
N LEU A 21 5.35 6.62 -6.76
CA LEU A 21 4.04 6.76 -7.39
C LEU A 21 3.13 5.58 -7.04
N TRP A 22 1.91 5.88 -6.60
CA TRP A 22 0.89 4.90 -6.26
C TRP A 22 -0.37 5.10 -7.11
N ILE A 23 -0.95 3.99 -7.56
CA ILE A 23 -2.25 3.94 -8.21
C ILE A 23 -3.29 3.62 -7.14
N ILE A 24 -4.38 4.39 -7.13
CA ILE A 24 -5.54 4.12 -6.29
C ILE A 24 -6.58 3.37 -7.12
N SER A 25 -6.89 2.15 -6.72
CA SER A 25 -7.93 1.32 -7.33
C SER A 25 -9.12 1.18 -6.40
N LYS A 26 -10.33 1.44 -6.89
CA LYS A 26 -11.57 1.27 -6.14
C LYS A 26 -12.20 -0.07 -6.51
N LEU A 27 -12.51 -0.92 -5.52
CA LEU A 27 -13.12 -2.23 -5.78
C LEU A 27 -14.51 -2.12 -6.42
N ASP A 28 -15.32 -1.20 -5.92
CA ASP A 28 -16.65 -0.97 -6.43
C ASP A 28 -16.57 -0.01 -7.62
N ASN A 29 -16.61 -0.59 -8.83
CA ASN A 29 -16.50 -0.08 -10.20
C ASN A 29 -17.18 1.27 -10.54
N HIS A 30 -16.93 2.32 -9.77
CA HIS A 30 -17.52 3.65 -9.93
C HIS A 30 -16.54 4.58 -10.67
N GLN A 31 -16.91 5.02 -11.87
CA GLN A 31 -16.29 6.17 -12.51
C GLN A 31 -16.65 7.43 -11.70
N GLY A 32 -15.77 7.88 -10.81
CA GLY A 32 -16.02 9.04 -9.96
C GLY A 32 -14.84 9.40 -9.06
N TYR A 33 -14.99 10.49 -8.31
CA TYR A 33 -14.01 10.92 -7.32
C TYR A 33 -14.04 10.01 -6.08
N LEU A 34 -12.89 9.85 -5.44
CA LEU A 34 -12.79 9.23 -4.13
C LEU A 34 -13.42 10.14 -3.08
N LYS A 35 -14.10 9.52 -2.11
CA LYS A 35 -14.65 10.20 -0.94
C LYS A 35 -14.20 9.48 0.34
N SER A 36 -14.34 10.16 1.47
CA SER A 36 -14.20 9.50 2.77
C SER A 36 -15.09 8.26 2.80
N ASN A 37 -14.59 7.23 3.46
CA ASN A 37 -15.22 5.93 3.66
C ASN A 37 -15.24 5.02 2.43
N ASP A 38 -14.59 5.43 1.34
CA ASP A 38 -14.30 4.51 0.24
C ASP A 38 -13.23 3.49 0.67
N ILE A 39 -13.42 2.25 0.24
CA ILE A 39 -12.44 1.16 0.36
C ILE A 39 -11.66 1.07 -0.95
N ILE A 40 -10.33 1.11 -0.84
CA ILE A 40 -9.42 1.13 -1.98
C ILE A 40 -8.31 0.08 -1.83
N ASN A 41 -7.67 -0.25 -2.94
CA ASN A 41 -6.32 -0.79 -2.94
C ASN A 41 -5.32 0.30 -3.36
N LEU A 42 -4.12 0.23 -2.78
CA LEU A 42 -2.97 1.03 -3.18
C LEU A 42 -1.99 0.12 -3.91
N ILE A 43 -1.64 0.49 -5.14
CA ILE A 43 -0.85 -0.35 -6.05
C ILE A 43 0.39 0.43 -6.47
N ILE A 44 1.57 -0.20 -6.35
CA ILE A 44 2.77 0.26 -7.06
C ILE A 44 2.77 -0.43 -8.42
N ASP A 45 2.64 0.36 -9.47
CA ASP A 45 2.91 -0.08 -10.85
C ASP A 45 4.41 0.03 -11.11
N ASN A 46 4.98 -0.98 -11.76
CA ASN A 46 6.37 -0.91 -12.19
C ASN A 46 6.44 -0.07 -13.49
N LEU A 47 6.39 1.26 -13.33
CA LEU A 47 6.47 2.25 -14.40
C LEU A 47 7.73 2.15 -15.28
N ASN A 48 8.70 1.29 -14.91
CA ASN A 48 9.90 1.02 -15.68
C ASN A 48 9.67 0.15 -16.94
N GLY A 49 8.43 -0.05 -17.37
CA GLY A 49 8.11 -0.54 -18.72
C GLY A 49 8.39 -2.03 -18.96
N ARG A 50 8.68 -2.81 -17.91
CA ARG A 50 8.67 -4.27 -18.02
C ARG A 50 7.23 -4.74 -17.87
N TYR A 51 6.52 -4.81 -19.00
CA TYR A 51 5.14 -5.24 -19.20
C TYR A 51 4.72 -6.60 -18.56
N TYR A 52 5.62 -7.25 -17.81
CA TYR A 52 5.46 -8.58 -17.23
C TYR A 52 5.57 -8.62 -15.71
N ASP A 53 5.95 -7.52 -15.06
CA ASP A 53 5.97 -7.49 -13.60
C ASP A 53 4.54 -7.34 -13.07
N PRO A 54 4.08 -8.24 -12.20
CA PRO A 54 2.74 -8.16 -11.65
C PRO A 54 2.61 -6.97 -10.71
N ASP A 55 1.42 -6.36 -10.72
CA ASP A 55 1.00 -5.31 -9.79
C ASP A 55 1.30 -5.71 -8.34
N ARG A 56 1.78 -4.73 -7.56
CA ARG A 56 2.12 -4.94 -6.16
C ARG A 56 1.19 -4.12 -5.27
N PHE A 57 0.43 -4.84 -4.46
CA PHE A 57 -0.59 -4.28 -3.58
C PHE A 57 0.02 -3.97 -2.21
N LEU A 58 -0.33 -2.81 -1.64
CA LEU A 58 -0.05 -2.51 -0.24
C LEU A 58 -0.91 -3.39 0.65
N CYS A 59 -0.28 -4.13 1.54
CA CYS A 59 -0.91 -5.12 2.38
C CYS A 59 -0.46 -4.95 3.83
N SER A 60 -1.40 -5.13 4.76
CA SER A 60 -1.08 -5.42 6.15
C SER A 60 -1.22 -6.92 6.43
N HIS A 61 -0.48 -7.44 7.41
CA HIS A 61 -0.63 -8.83 7.82
C HIS A 61 -0.38 -9.01 9.31
N ASP A 62 -0.75 -10.16 9.85
CA ASP A 62 -0.57 -10.48 11.27
C ASP A 62 0.88 -10.85 11.59
N ILE A 63 1.81 -9.99 11.17
CA ILE A 63 3.23 -10.04 11.49
C ILE A 63 3.56 -8.71 12.13
N HIS A 64 4.29 -8.79 13.23
CA HIS A 64 4.63 -7.63 14.05
C HIS A 64 6.13 -7.47 14.16
N PHE A 65 6.57 -6.23 14.35
CA PHE A 65 7.96 -5.92 14.66
C PHE A 65 8.01 -4.87 15.77
N THR A 66 9.15 -4.80 16.47
CA THR A 66 9.32 -3.86 17.58
C THR A 66 10.28 -2.73 17.20
N ILE A 67 9.91 -1.50 17.52
CA ILE A 67 10.84 -0.36 17.57
C ILE A 67 10.88 0.11 19.02
N GLY A 68 12.03 -0.06 19.68
CA GLY A 68 12.14 0.20 21.11
C GLY A 68 11.27 -0.77 21.92
N LYS A 69 10.29 -0.26 22.65
CA LYS A 69 9.35 -1.05 23.46
C LYS A 69 7.98 -1.25 22.81
N ASP A 70 7.75 -0.57 21.68
CA ASP A 70 6.46 -0.55 21.03
C ASP A 70 6.42 -1.60 19.92
N ALA A 71 5.29 -2.30 19.82
CA ALA A 71 5.03 -3.29 18.79
C ALA A 71 4.14 -2.69 17.70
N PHE A 72 4.50 -2.93 16.45
CA PHE A 72 3.81 -2.40 15.28
C PHE A 72 3.49 -3.54 14.33
N GLN A 73 2.36 -3.42 13.63
CA GLN A 73 2.02 -4.32 12.55
C GLN A 73 2.84 -3.95 11.30
N GLU A 74 3.39 -4.96 10.64
CA GLU A 74 4.16 -4.77 9.41
C GLU A 74 3.25 -4.44 8.22
N VAL A 75 3.69 -3.49 7.40
CA VAL A 75 3.06 -3.11 6.13
C VAL A 75 4.06 -3.39 5.00
N VAL A 76 3.60 -4.08 3.96
CA VAL A 76 4.44 -4.60 2.87
C VAL A 76 3.76 -4.44 1.52
N CYS A 77 4.54 -4.62 0.44
CA CYS A 77 4.00 -4.85 -0.89
C CYS A 77 4.10 -6.32 -1.29
N HIS A 78 3.08 -6.84 -1.98
CA HIS A 78 3.12 -8.18 -2.56
C HIS A 78 2.38 -8.28 -3.89
N ASN A 79 2.75 -9.29 -4.69
CA ASN A 79 2.14 -9.61 -5.99
C ASN A 79 1.32 -10.91 -5.97
N LYS A 80 0.94 -11.38 -4.78
CA LYS A 80 0.15 -12.62 -4.63
C LYS A 80 -1.32 -12.32 -4.92
N THR A 81 -2.05 -13.32 -5.40
CA THR A 81 -3.48 -13.26 -5.71
C THR A 81 -4.27 -12.98 -4.43
N THR A 82 -4.43 -11.68 -4.16
CA THR A 82 -5.39 -11.00 -3.26
C THR A 82 -5.53 -11.60 -1.86
N ARG A 83 -5.01 -10.89 -0.87
CA ARG A 83 -5.33 -11.11 0.55
C ARG A 83 -6.46 -10.16 0.94
N ILE A 84 -7.26 -10.57 1.94
CA ILE A 84 -8.32 -9.76 2.55
C ILE A 84 -7.77 -8.41 3.08
N ASN A 85 -6.46 -8.33 3.35
CA ASN A 85 -5.82 -7.18 3.97
C ASN A 85 -5.16 -6.21 2.98
N ASP A 86 -5.50 -6.31 1.70
CA ASP A 86 -5.06 -5.38 0.66
C ASP A 86 -6.00 -4.14 0.60
N GLU A 87 -7.12 -4.19 1.31
CA GLU A 87 -8.17 -3.19 1.36
C GLU A 87 -7.91 -2.14 2.44
N TRP A 88 -7.99 -0.86 2.06
CA TRP A 88 -7.74 0.27 2.94
C TRP A 88 -8.90 1.25 2.92
N TYR A 89 -9.28 1.74 4.11
CA TYR A 89 -10.34 2.71 4.30
C TYR A 89 -9.78 4.13 4.22
N ILE A 90 -10.35 4.98 3.37
CA ILE A 90 -9.99 6.41 3.32
C ILE A 90 -10.76 7.18 4.39
N GLU A 91 -10.05 7.81 5.33
CA GLU A 91 -10.62 8.74 6.29
C GLU A 91 -10.08 10.16 6.04
N LEU A 92 -10.98 11.12 5.77
CA LEU A 92 -10.61 12.53 5.62
C LEU A 92 -10.66 13.23 6.97
N ILE A 93 -9.50 13.57 7.52
CA ILE A 93 -9.38 14.29 8.78
C ILE A 93 -9.07 15.76 8.48
N LYS A 94 -9.93 16.67 8.97
CA LYS A 94 -9.67 18.10 8.91
C LYS A 94 -9.06 18.55 10.24
N ASN A 95 -7.83 19.06 10.20
CA ASN A 95 -7.28 19.77 11.33
C ASN A 95 -8.03 21.10 11.46
N VAL A 96 -8.72 21.27 12.60
CA VAL A 96 -9.43 22.51 12.97
C VAL A 96 -8.46 23.50 13.57
#